data_AF-A0A350P030-F1
#
_entry.id   AF-A0A350P030-F1
#
_cell.length_a   1.000
_cell.length_b   1.000
_cell.length_c   1.000
_cell.angle_alpha   90.00
_cell.angle_beta   90.00
_cell.angle_gamma   90.00
#
_symmetry.space_group_name_H-M   'P 1'
#
loop_
_entity.id
_entity.type
_entity.pdbx_description
1 polymer ?
#
loop_
_entity_poly.entity_id
_entity_poly.type
_entity_poly.pdbx_seq_one_letter_code
_entity_poly.pdbx_strand_id
1 'polypeptide(L)'
;EPTVMGFITRPVSGGGDTPFDASALADGGLLQFDMRVVSMPNDASAAWLFKVESNDASSAVELSLSDSVEGQSPVAGEWQTYTFPIADLQAAGLDISAIDVLMVFPAWGSGEGAVYRLDNVKLYHPDGDATVAEGLTVFADTAADQWSIWDCCGGSTPTEEVDDADHGTVAEFRIGATPTVMGFLADDDVYFDASALLSTGAVSFDLKVSAMPNDTSAPWLFKIES
;
A
#
# COMPACT_ATOMS: atom_id res chain seq x y z
N GLU A 1 17.22 -29.24 -17.67
CA GLU A 1 15.87 -28.95 -18.18
C GLU A 1 15.69 -27.45 -18.22
N PRO A 2 15.00 -26.88 -19.22
CA PRO A 2 14.59 -25.49 -19.18
C PRO A 2 13.72 -25.23 -17.95
N THR A 3 13.99 -24.13 -17.25
CA THR A 3 13.26 -23.71 -16.05
C THR A 3 12.86 -22.26 -16.21
N VAL A 4 11.67 -21.93 -15.70
CA VAL A 4 11.20 -20.55 -15.55
C VAL A 4 11.33 -20.17 -14.09
N MET A 5 11.78 -18.95 -13.81
CA MET A 5 11.95 -18.43 -12.45
C MET A 5 11.04 -17.23 -12.24
N GLY A 6 10.59 -17.04 -11.00
CA GLY A 6 9.66 -15.99 -10.65
C GLY A 6 9.27 -15.98 -9.18
N PHE A 7 8.26 -15.19 -8.86
CA PHE A 7 7.62 -15.08 -7.56
C PHE A 7 6.30 -15.83 -7.60
N ILE A 8 5.99 -16.61 -6.56
CA ILE A 8 4.81 -17.46 -6.50
C ILE A 8 4.23 -17.50 -5.09
N THR A 9 2.91 -17.39 -4.98
CA THR A 9 2.20 -17.52 -3.70
C THR A 9 1.52 -18.88 -3.54
N ARG A 10 1.49 -19.71 -4.59
CA ARG A 10 0.88 -21.05 -4.56
C ARG A 10 1.59 -22.00 -3.57
N PRO A 11 0.86 -22.63 -2.64
CA PRO A 11 1.46 -23.50 -1.62
C PRO A 11 2.19 -24.72 -2.16
N VAL A 12 1.68 -25.30 -3.26
CA VAL A 12 2.26 -26.48 -3.91
C VAL A 12 3.69 -26.25 -4.41
N SER A 13 4.06 -24.98 -4.61
CA SER A 13 5.39 -24.53 -5.05
C SER A 13 6.17 -23.83 -3.94
N GLY A 14 5.70 -23.91 -2.68
CA GLY A 14 6.34 -23.29 -1.51
C GLY A 14 5.92 -21.85 -1.21
N GLY A 15 4.87 -21.33 -1.88
CA GLY A 15 4.29 -20.02 -1.60
C GLY A 15 3.36 -19.99 -0.37
N GLY A 16 2.93 -18.79 0.03
CA GLY A 16 2.19 -18.53 1.28
C GLY A 16 0.67 -18.67 1.25
N ASP A 17 0.06 -19.09 0.13
CA ASP A 17 -1.39 -19.10 -0.12
C ASP A 17 -2.08 -17.73 -0.07
N THR A 18 -1.33 -16.68 -0.44
CA THR A 18 -1.81 -15.29 -0.38
C THR A 18 -1.75 -14.66 -1.78
N PRO A 19 -2.65 -15.02 -2.71
CA PRO A 19 -2.78 -14.31 -3.97
C PRO A 19 -3.07 -12.83 -3.73
N PHE A 20 -2.58 -11.97 -4.61
CA PHE A 20 -2.76 -10.53 -4.53
C PHE A 20 -3.98 -10.09 -5.35
N ASP A 21 -4.89 -9.36 -4.70
CA ASP A 21 -6.02 -8.71 -5.35
C ASP A 21 -5.61 -7.31 -5.83
N ALA A 22 -5.38 -7.17 -7.13
CA ALA A 22 -5.03 -5.90 -7.77
C ALA A 22 -6.27 -5.14 -8.28
N SER A 23 -7.50 -5.50 -7.87
CA SER A 23 -8.72 -4.83 -8.36
C SER A 23 -8.74 -3.33 -8.03
N ALA A 24 -8.14 -2.92 -6.90
CA ALA A 24 -7.98 -1.51 -6.53
C ALA A 24 -6.99 -0.74 -7.44
N LEU A 25 -6.21 -1.46 -8.25
CA LEU A 25 -5.24 -0.93 -9.21
C LEU A 25 -5.76 -1.00 -10.65
N ALA A 26 -7.02 -1.39 -10.87
CA ALA A 26 -7.59 -1.60 -12.20
C ALA A 26 -7.57 -0.32 -13.07
N ASP A 27 -7.78 0.83 -12.44
CA ASP A 27 -7.60 2.15 -13.05
C ASP A 27 -6.26 2.73 -12.58
N GLY A 28 -5.46 3.24 -13.51
CA GLY A 28 -4.17 3.90 -13.24
C GLY A 28 -3.03 3.05 -12.64
N GLY A 29 -3.28 1.83 -12.15
CA GLY A 29 -2.26 0.99 -11.53
C GLY A 29 -1.18 0.46 -12.45
N LEU A 30 -0.01 0.20 -11.88
CA LEU A 30 1.21 -0.25 -12.56
C LEU A 30 1.80 -1.48 -11.87
N LEU A 31 2.30 -2.41 -12.68
CA LEU A 31 3.25 -3.44 -12.28
C LEU A 31 4.63 -3.02 -12.76
N GLN A 32 5.61 -2.91 -11.86
CA GLN A 32 6.98 -2.50 -12.18
C GLN A 32 8.00 -3.43 -11.55
N PHE A 33 9.13 -3.61 -12.22
CA PHE A 33 10.32 -4.21 -11.64
C PHE A 33 11.59 -3.66 -12.29
N ASP A 34 12.69 -3.73 -11.54
CA ASP A 34 14.02 -3.48 -12.06
C ASP A 34 14.71 -4.81 -12.37
N MET A 35 15.43 -4.85 -13.48
CA MET A 35 16.16 -6.04 -13.92
C MET A 35 17.58 -5.69 -14.34
N ARG A 36 18.54 -6.54 -13.96
CA ARG A 36 19.91 -6.52 -14.47
C ARG A 36 20.32 -7.86 -15.03
N VAL A 37 20.64 -7.90 -16.32
CA VAL A 37 21.22 -9.09 -16.96
C VAL A 37 22.72 -9.12 -16.68
N VAL A 38 23.19 -10.18 -16.02
CA VAL A 38 24.61 -10.44 -15.74
C VAL A 38 25.27 -11.17 -16.90
N SER A 39 24.54 -12.12 -17.49
CA SER A 39 24.94 -12.92 -18.66
C SER A 39 23.73 -13.06 -19.56
N MET A 40 23.88 -12.74 -20.85
CA MET A 40 22.84 -13.00 -21.84
C MET A 40 22.70 -14.50 -22.11
N PRO A 41 21.54 -14.95 -22.64
CA PRO A 41 21.43 -16.30 -23.16
C PRO A 41 22.46 -16.56 -24.27
N ASN A 42 22.88 -17.82 -24.41
CA ASN A 42 23.77 -18.27 -25.48
C ASN A 42 23.16 -18.03 -26.87
N ASP A 43 21.84 -18.13 -26.97
CA ASP A 43 21.07 -17.74 -28.15
C ASP A 43 20.76 -16.23 -28.08
N ALA A 44 21.46 -15.45 -28.90
CA ALA A 44 21.26 -14.00 -28.97
C ALA A 44 19.88 -13.58 -29.53
N SER A 45 19.10 -14.51 -30.09
CA SER A 45 17.73 -14.27 -30.56
C SER A 45 16.66 -14.60 -29.53
N ALA A 46 17.04 -15.08 -28.34
CA ALA A 46 16.12 -15.39 -27.26
C ALA A 46 15.28 -14.15 -26.87
N ALA A 47 13.96 -14.23 -27.07
CA ALA A 47 13.04 -13.21 -26.61
C ALA A 47 12.99 -13.22 -25.08
N TRP A 48 12.98 -12.05 -24.45
CA TRP A 48 12.76 -11.94 -23.01
C TRP A 48 11.30 -11.63 -22.73
N LEU A 49 10.69 -12.44 -21.88
CA LEU A 49 9.26 -12.45 -21.63
C LEU A 49 8.98 -12.14 -20.16
N PHE A 50 7.89 -11.43 -19.94
CA PHE A 50 7.23 -11.26 -18.66
C PHE A 50 5.89 -12.00 -18.68
N LYS A 51 5.64 -12.83 -17.68
CA LYS A 51 4.39 -13.58 -17.55
C LYS A 51 3.79 -13.38 -16.17
N VAL A 52 2.48 -13.11 -16.14
CA VAL A 52 1.66 -13.03 -14.93
C VAL A 52 0.58 -14.10 -14.99
N GLU A 53 0.33 -14.77 -13.87
CA GLU A 53 -0.77 -15.72 -13.72
C GLU A 53 -1.61 -15.40 -12.49
N SER A 54 -2.87 -15.84 -12.55
CA SER A 54 -3.82 -15.85 -11.45
C SER A 54 -4.62 -17.15 -11.43
N ASN A 55 -5.25 -17.42 -10.27
CA ASN A 55 -6.14 -18.56 -10.06
C ASN A 55 -5.55 -19.91 -10.52
N ASP A 56 -4.39 -20.29 -9.99
CA ASP A 56 -3.74 -21.58 -10.30
C ASP A 56 -3.52 -21.80 -11.81
N ALA A 57 -3.08 -20.75 -12.51
CA ALA A 57 -2.80 -20.68 -13.95
C ALA A 57 -4.03 -20.75 -14.86
N SER A 58 -5.24 -20.63 -14.33
CA SER A 58 -6.45 -20.58 -15.16
C SER A 58 -6.63 -19.24 -15.90
N SER A 59 -5.95 -18.19 -15.46
CA SER A 59 -5.77 -16.94 -16.20
C SER A 59 -4.29 -16.55 -16.24
N ALA A 60 -3.80 -16.15 -17.41
CA ALA A 60 -2.41 -15.77 -17.61
C ALA A 60 -2.25 -14.82 -18.80
N VAL A 61 -1.28 -13.92 -18.69
CA VAL A 61 -0.83 -13.04 -19.78
C VAL A 61 0.68 -13.13 -19.88
N GLU A 62 1.20 -13.23 -21.11
CA GLU A 62 2.62 -13.27 -21.43
C GLU A 62 2.92 -12.18 -22.45
N LEU A 63 3.92 -11.34 -22.16
CA LEU A 63 4.31 -10.16 -22.93
C LEU A 63 5.82 -10.15 -23.14
N SER A 64 6.29 -9.47 -24.20
CA SER A 64 7.72 -9.20 -24.33
C SER A 64 8.14 -8.09 -23.36
N LEU A 65 9.38 -8.12 -22.87
CA LEU A 65 9.90 -7.01 -22.06
C LEU A 65 9.90 -5.68 -22.81
N SER A 66 10.06 -5.72 -24.14
CA SER A 66 9.95 -4.54 -25.00
C SER A 66 8.52 -4.00 -25.15
N ASP A 67 7.50 -4.73 -24.67
CA ASP A 67 6.12 -4.25 -24.63
C ASP A 67 5.86 -3.40 -23.38
N SER A 68 6.85 -3.24 -22.49
CA SER A 68 6.78 -2.32 -21.35
C SER A 68 6.69 -0.86 -21.81
N VAL A 69 6.32 0.04 -20.89
CA VAL A 69 6.27 1.49 -21.14
C VAL A 69 7.61 2.05 -21.64
N GLU A 70 8.73 1.53 -21.12
CA GLU A 70 10.09 1.93 -21.51
C GLU A 70 10.47 1.44 -22.92
N GLY A 71 9.81 0.37 -23.41
CA GLY A 71 9.96 -0.13 -24.77
C GLY A 71 11.35 -0.67 -25.11
N GLN A 72 12.13 -1.09 -24.10
CA GLN A 72 13.52 -1.53 -24.27
C GLN A 72 13.66 -3.05 -24.18
N SER A 73 14.68 -3.59 -24.84
CA SER A 73 15.15 -4.96 -24.59
C SER A 73 16.25 -4.96 -23.52
N PRO A 74 16.48 -6.09 -22.82
CA PRO A 74 17.55 -6.18 -21.84
C PRO A 74 18.96 -5.98 -22.41
N VAL A 75 19.79 -5.25 -21.69
CA VAL A 75 21.20 -5.00 -21.98
C VAL A 75 22.07 -5.58 -20.88
N ALA A 76 23.09 -6.34 -21.29
CA ALA A 76 24.01 -6.96 -20.34
C ALA A 76 24.77 -5.91 -19.52
N GLY A 77 24.77 -6.06 -18.20
CA GLY A 77 25.51 -5.24 -17.25
C GLY A 77 24.74 -4.03 -16.71
N GLU A 78 23.61 -3.67 -17.30
CA GLU A 78 22.81 -2.48 -16.96
C GLU A 78 21.58 -2.83 -16.10
N TRP A 79 21.19 -1.91 -15.22
CA TRP A 79 19.88 -1.95 -14.56
C TRP A 79 18.88 -1.24 -15.46
N GLN A 80 17.75 -1.89 -15.73
CA GLN A 80 16.65 -1.35 -16.52
C GLN A 80 15.34 -1.59 -15.78
N THR A 81 14.47 -0.58 -15.79
CA THR A 81 13.12 -0.65 -15.26
C THR A 81 12.16 -1.09 -16.36
N TYR A 82 11.20 -1.93 -16.00
CA TYR A 82 10.12 -2.38 -16.87
C TYR A 82 8.79 -2.15 -16.18
N THR A 83 7.90 -1.39 -16.83
CA THR A 83 6.58 -1.03 -16.30
C THR A 83 5.48 -1.53 -17.23
N PHE A 84 4.48 -2.22 -16.69
CA PHE A 84 3.29 -2.71 -17.38
C PHE A 84 2.02 -2.17 -16.68
N PRO A 85 1.15 -1.41 -17.36
CA PRO A 85 -0.12 -0.97 -16.77
C PRO A 85 -1.03 -2.16 -16.43
N ILE A 86 -1.65 -2.14 -15.24
CA ILE A 86 -2.60 -3.18 -14.80
C ILE A 86 -3.81 -3.24 -15.73
N ALA A 87 -4.28 -2.09 -16.21
CA ALA A 87 -5.37 -1.99 -17.18
C ALA A 87 -5.06 -2.74 -18.48
N ASP A 88 -3.81 -2.71 -18.95
CA ASP A 88 -3.40 -3.41 -20.18
C ASP A 88 -3.35 -4.93 -19.96
N LEU A 89 -2.90 -5.38 -18.78
CA LEU A 89 -2.94 -6.80 -18.41
C LEU A 89 -4.37 -7.32 -18.32
N GLN A 90 -5.28 -6.54 -17.72
CA GLN A 90 -6.70 -6.86 -17.64
C GLN A 90 -7.34 -6.89 -19.03
N ALA A 91 -7.03 -5.91 -19.90
CA ALA A 91 -7.51 -5.87 -21.27
C ALA A 91 -6.99 -7.06 -22.11
N ALA A 92 -5.81 -7.58 -21.79
CA ALA A 92 -5.25 -8.80 -22.35
C ALA A 92 -5.88 -10.10 -21.79
N GLY A 93 -6.79 -9.99 -20.82
CA GLY A 93 -7.58 -11.10 -20.29
C GLY A 93 -7.07 -11.69 -18.97
N LEU A 94 -6.12 -11.03 -18.30
CA LEU A 94 -5.71 -11.41 -16.96
C LEU A 94 -6.84 -11.15 -15.95
N ASP A 95 -7.15 -12.14 -15.11
CA ASP A 95 -7.91 -11.89 -13.90
C ASP A 95 -6.98 -11.28 -12.85
N ILE A 96 -7.19 -10.00 -12.55
CA ILE A 96 -6.34 -9.22 -11.66
C ILE A 96 -6.72 -9.38 -10.18
N SER A 97 -7.81 -10.05 -9.82
CA SER A 97 -8.25 -10.14 -8.42
C SER A 97 -7.53 -11.22 -7.61
N ALA A 98 -6.68 -12.04 -8.25
CA ALA A 98 -6.05 -13.19 -7.60
C ALA A 98 -4.67 -13.53 -8.21
N ILE A 99 -3.85 -12.51 -8.46
CA ILE A 99 -2.50 -12.68 -9.02
C ILE A 99 -1.65 -13.52 -8.05
N ASP A 100 -1.13 -14.64 -8.53
CA ASP A 100 -0.41 -15.61 -7.69
C ASP A 100 0.98 -15.96 -8.23
N VAL A 101 1.32 -15.56 -9.46
CA VAL A 101 2.64 -15.79 -10.07
C VAL A 101 3.09 -14.61 -10.92
N LEU A 102 4.35 -14.20 -10.75
CA LEU A 102 5.07 -13.25 -11.61
C LEU A 102 6.38 -13.88 -12.10
N MET A 103 6.63 -13.91 -13.40
CA MET A 103 7.80 -14.56 -13.99
C MET A 103 8.47 -13.66 -15.02
N VAL A 104 9.80 -13.62 -15.02
CA VAL A 104 10.61 -12.96 -16.05
C VAL A 104 11.63 -13.98 -16.56
N PHE A 105 11.65 -14.25 -17.86
CA PHE A 105 12.49 -15.33 -18.40
C PHE A 105 12.79 -15.13 -19.88
N PRO A 106 13.97 -15.58 -20.37
CA PRO A 106 14.15 -15.80 -21.80
C PRO A 106 13.23 -16.93 -22.28
N ALA A 107 12.73 -16.84 -23.50
CA ALA A 107 11.76 -17.76 -24.09
C ALA A 107 12.18 -19.23 -23.92
N TRP A 108 11.20 -20.09 -23.69
CA TRP A 108 11.41 -21.49 -23.33
C TRP A 108 12.38 -22.20 -24.29
N GLY A 109 13.40 -22.85 -23.72
CA GLY A 109 14.41 -23.58 -24.49
C GLY A 109 15.53 -22.72 -25.10
N SER A 110 15.42 -21.38 -25.07
CA SER A 110 16.47 -20.46 -25.57
C SER A 110 17.26 -19.75 -24.47
N GLY A 111 16.85 -19.90 -23.21
CA GLY A 111 17.45 -19.20 -22.05
C GLY A 111 18.76 -19.77 -21.50
N GLU A 112 19.37 -20.77 -22.12
CA GLU A 112 20.64 -21.35 -21.63
C GLU A 112 21.73 -20.27 -21.52
N GLY A 113 22.45 -20.22 -20.40
CA GLY A 113 23.51 -19.23 -20.17
C GLY A 113 23.03 -17.89 -19.59
N ALA A 114 21.71 -17.65 -19.52
CA ALA A 114 21.17 -16.44 -18.94
C ALA A 114 21.38 -16.39 -17.42
N VAL A 115 21.89 -15.26 -16.92
CA VAL A 115 21.97 -14.95 -15.49
C VAL A 115 21.46 -13.54 -15.32
N TYR A 116 20.47 -13.33 -14.47
CA TYR A 116 19.87 -12.02 -14.24
C TYR A 116 19.47 -11.86 -12.78
N ARG A 117 19.21 -10.61 -12.41
CA ARG A 117 18.77 -10.19 -11.09
C ARG A 117 17.52 -9.34 -11.25
N LEU A 118 16.60 -9.47 -10.32
CA LEU A 118 15.42 -8.62 -10.21
C LEU A 118 15.49 -7.87 -8.88
N ASP A 119 15.01 -6.64 -8.88
CA ASP A 119 14.82 -5.81 -7.69
C ASP A 119 13.54 -4.98 -7.85
N ASN A 120 13.05 -4.40 -6.75
CA ASN A 120 11.90 -3.47 -6.75
C ASN A 120 10.65 -3.95 -7.49
N VAL A 121 10.34 -5.25 -7.40
CA VAL A 121 9.11 -5.82 -7.99
C VAL A 121 7.90 -5.34 -7.18
N LYS A 122 7.03 -4.54 -7.79
CA LYS A 122 5.90 -3.89 -7.14
C LYS A 122 4.67 -3.83 -8.03
N LEU A 123 3.49 -3.94 -7.41
CA LEU A 123 2.21 -3.53 -7.97
C LEU A 123 1.76 -2.32 -7.16
N TYR A 124 1.54 -1.19 -7.82
CA TYR A 124 1.28 0.08 -7.15
C TYR A 124 0.48 1.01 -8.06
N HIS A 125 -0.19 2.00 -7.48
CA HIS A 125 -0.73 3.11 -8.26
C HIS A 125 0.36 4.19 -8.35
N PRO A 126 0.60 4.85 -9.50
CA PRO A 126 1.58 5.94 -9.62
C PRO A 126 1.12 7.19 -8.88
N ASP A 127 -0.20 7.44 -8.88
CA ASP A 127 -0.79 8.38 -7.91
C ASP A 127 -0.81 7.79 -6.49
N GLY A 128 -0.24 6.60 -6.27
CA GLY A 128 0.07 6.02 -4.96
C GLY A 128 1.47 6.38 -4.45
N ASP A 129 2.33 6.99 -5.28
CA ASP A 129 3.37 7.91 -4.78
C ASP A 129 2.77 9.29 -4.43
N ALA A 130 1.47 9.47 -4.67
CA ALA A 130 0.63 10.52 -4.11
C ALA A 130 -0.47 9.90 -3.22
N THR A 131 -0.06 9.25 -2.12
CA THR A 131 -0.89 8.73 -1.00
C THR A 131 -1.42 7.29 -1.12
N VAL A 132 -0.52 6.29 -1.04
CA VAL A 132 -0.86 5.15 -0.17
C VAL A 132 -0.65 5.63 1.27
N ALA A 133 -1.75 5.76 2.02
CA ALA A 133 -1.74 5.91 3.49
C ALA A 133 -1.13 7.22 4.06
N GLU A 134 -1.64 8.39 3.68
CA GLU A 134 -1.80 9.39 4.74
C GLU A 134 -3.02 8.94 5.54
N GLY A 135 -2.78 8.26 6.66
CA GLY A 135 -3.84 8.14 7.66
C GLY A 135 -4.43 9.52 7.96
N LEU A 136 -5.66 9.58 8.46
CA LEU A 136 -6.25 10.86 8.83
C LEU A 136 -5.50 11.45 10.04
N THR A 137 -4.81 12.57 9.84
CA THR A 137 -4.35 13.43 10.94
C THR A 137 -5.53 14.27 11.39
N VAL A 138 -6.22 13.84 12.45
CA VAL A 138 -7.41 14.52 12.98
C VAL A 138 -7.06 15.87 13.63
N PHE A 139 -5.83 16.00 14.16
CA PHE A 139 -5.36 17.23 14.79
C PHE A 139 -3.83 17.34 14.68
N ALA A 140 -3.34 18.48 14.19
CA ALA A 140 -1.93 18.87 14.21
C ALA A 140 -1.84 20.39 14.21
N ASP A 141 -1.51 20.99 15.35
CA ASP A 141 -1.64 22.43 15.65
C ASP A 141 -3.05 23.02 15.52
N THR A 142 -3.93 22.39 14.75
CA THR A 142 -5.35 22.69 14.61
C THR A 142 -6.11 21.44 14.19
N ALA A 143 -7.44 21.43 14.39
CA ALA A 143 -8.28 20.35 13.91
C ALA A 143 -8.26 20.24 12.38
N ALA A 144 -8.36 19.01 11.86
CA ALA A 144 -8.50 18.78 10.43
C ALA A 144 -9.73 19.47 9.85
N ASP A 145 -9.69 19.78 8.56
CA ASP A 145 -10.85 20.33 7.86
C ASP A 145 -12.08 19.45 8.06
N GLN A 146 -13.20 20.07 8.45
CA GLN A 146 -14.48 19.40 8.75
C GLN A 146 -14.46 18.48 9.98
N TRP A 147 -13.45 18.61 10.84
CA TRP A 147 -13.40 18.02 12.17
C TRP A 147 -13.37 19.12 13.23
N SER A 148 -14.00 18.85 14.37
CA SER A 148 -14.09 19.78 15.50
C SER A 148 -13.67 19.10 16.80
N ILE A 149 -12.94 19.82 17.65
CA ILE A 149 -12.81 19.45 19.07
C ILE A 149 -14.18 19.56 19.74
N TRP A 150 -14.61 18.51 20.43
CA TRP A 150 -16.01 18.32 20.76
C TRP A 150 -16.24 17.81 22.19
N ASP A 151 -17.36 18.25 22.77
CA ASP A 151 -17.93 17.82 24.05
C ASP A 151 -19.38 17.35 23.81
N CYS A 152 -19.69 16.11 24.16
CA CYS A 152 -21.00 15.53 23.84
C CYS A 152 -22.16 16.15 24.61
N CYS A 153 -21.97 16.41 25.90
CA CYS A 153 -23.06 16.68 26.84
C CYS A 153 -22.63 17.52 28.05
N GLY A 154 -21.34 17.78 28.25
CA GLY A 154 -20.78 18.43 29.44
C GLY A 154 -21.02 19.94 29.47
N GLY A 155 -21.37 20.54 28.33
CA GLY A 155 -21.61 21.97 28.18
C GLY A 155 -20.34 22.82 28.24
N SER A 156 -19.17 22.20 28.13
CA SER A 156 -17.88 22.86 28.01
C SER A 156 -17.47 23.03 26.55
N THR A 157 -16.51 23.91 26.30
CA THR A 157 -15.92 24.10 24.97
C THR A 157 -14.44 23.74 25.09
N PRO A 158 -14.00 22.62 24.50
CA PRO A 158 -12.57 22.32 24.37
C PRO A 158 -11.84 23.46 23.65
N THR A 159 -10.54 23.64 23.94
CA THR A 159 -9.75 24.76 23.40
C THR A 159 -8.48 24.27 22.71
N GLU A 160 -7.97 25.06 21.77
CA GLU A 160 -6.62 24.91 21.23
C GLU A 160 -5.67 25.79 22.07
N GLU A 161 -4.62 25.20 22.62
CA GLU A 161 -3.67 25.90 23.49
C GLU A 161 -2.24 25.67 23.03
N VAL A 162 -1.35 26.65 23.22
CA VAL A 162 0.09 26.45 22.97
C VAL A 162 0.70 25.72 24.16
N ASP A 163 1.37 24.59 23.93
CA ASP A 163 1.97 23.76 24.99
C ASP A 163 3.48 24.01 25.18
N ASP A 164 4.31 23.35 24.38
CA ASP A 164 5.77 23.52 24.40
C ASP A 164 6.37 23.62 22.99
N ALA A 165 7.68 23.86 22.90
CA ALA A 165 8.36 24.07 21.63
C ALA A 165 8.38 22.83 20.73
N ASP A 166 8.21 21.64 21.30
CA ASP A 166 8.27 20.37 20.56
C ASP A 166 6.87 19.96 20.04
N HIS A 167 5.79 20.34 20.73
CA HIS A 167 4.40 19.94 20.39
C HIS A 167 3.52 21.06 19.82
N GLY A 168 3.95 22.32 19.89
CA GLY A 168 3.19 23.44 19.29
C GLY A 168 1.82 23.68 19.96
N THR A 169 0.78 23.78 19.15
CA THR A 169 -0.61 23.94 19.60
C THR A 169 -1.28 22.58 19.78
N VAL A 170 -1.98 22.39 20.89
CA VAL A 170 -2.62 21.12 21.29
C VAL A 170 -4.11 21.31 21.54
N ALA A 171 -4.90 20.27 21.33
CA ALA A 171 -6.29 20.22 21.77
C ALA A 171 -6.36 19.92 23.27
N GLU A 172 -6.91 20.83 24.06
CA GLU A 172 -7.08 20.68 25.50
C GLU A 172 -8.54 20.37 25.87
N PHE A 173 -8.71 19.28 26.61
CA PHE A 173 -9.99 18.79 27.10
C PHE A 173 -10.06 18.89 28.63
N ARG A 174 -11.04 19.64 29.15
CA ARG A 174 -11.25 19.86 30.60
C ARG A 174 -12.57 19.28 31.07
N ILE A 175 -12.52 18.13 31.73
CA ILE A 175 -13.72 17.48 32.28
C ILE A 175 -14.06 18.07 33.65
N GLY A 176 -15.24 18.71 33.73
CA GLY A 176 -15.79 19.30 34.96
C GLY A 176 -16.60 18.31 35.80
N ALA A 177 -17.56 18.83 36.58
CA ALA A 177 -18.42 18.00 37.43
C ALA A 177 -19.52 17.25 36.66
N THR A 178 -19.89 17.73 35.47
CA THR A 178 -20.89 17.10 34.60
C THR A 178 -20.23 15.98 33.79
N PRO A 179 -20.73 14.73 33.85
CA PRO A 179 -20.20 13.64 33.04
C PRO A 179 -20.28 13.95 31.54
N THR A 180 -19.20 13.68 30.81
CA THR A 180 -19.17 13.84 29.36
C THR A 180 -18.08 12.97 28.72
N VAL A 181 -18.18 12.80 27.41
CA VAL A 181 -17.14 12.25 26.53
C VAL A 181 -16.67 13.38 25.63
N MET A 182 -15.35 13.52 25.52
CA MET A 182 -14.73 14.53 24.67
C MET A 182 -13.81 13.87 23.65
N GLY A 183 -13.59 14.55 22.53
CA GLY A 183 -12.70 14.08 21.49
C GLY A 183 -12.84 14.94 20.24
N PHE A 184 -12.79 14.28 19.09
CA PHE A 184 -12.92 14.91 17.79
C PHE A 184 -14.15 14.38 17.08
N LEU A 185 -14.91 15.27 16.48
CA LEU A 185 -16.15 14.95 15.77
C LEU A 185 -16.07 15.48 14.34
N ALA A 186 -16.36 14.61 13.38
CA ALA A 186 -16.53 15.01 11.99
C ALA A 186 -17.89 15.69 11.79
N ASP A 187 -17.97 16.62 10.84
CA ASP A 187 -19.23 17.22 10.41
C ASP A 187 -20.22 16.17 9.85
N ASP A 188 -21.49 16.54 9.74
CA ASP A 188 -22.52 15.67 9.14
C ASP A 188 -22.09 15.21 7.73
N ASP A 189 -22.27 13.91 7.46
CA ASP A 189 -21.87 13.22 6.23
C ASP A 189 -20.35 13.21 5.94
N VAL A 190 -19.50 13.57 6.91
CA VAL A 190 -18.04 13.45 6.82
C VAL A 190 -17.56 12.17 7.52
N TYR A 191 -16.75 11.38 6.82
CA TYR A 191 -16.19 10.15 7.34
C TYR A 191 -14.85 9.84 6.67
N PHE A 192 -14.03 9.03 7.34
CA PHE A 192 -12.78 8.53 6.81
C PHE A 192 -12.90 7.03 6.49
N ASP A 193 -12.70 6.67 5.22
CA ASP A 193 -12.64 5.27 4.81
C ASP A 193 -11.28 4.67 5.16
N ALA A 194 -11.23 3.96 6.29
CA ALA A 194 -10.03 3.29 6.78
C ALA A 194 -9.83 1.88 6.17
N SER A 195 -10.61 1.45 5.16
CA SER A 195 -10.55 0.10 4.61
C SER A 195 -9.15 -0.25 4.09
N ALA A 196 -8.45 0.72 3.51
CA ALA A 196 -7.07 0.58 3.04
C ALA A 196 -6.04 0.36 4.17
N LEU A 197 -6.40 0.64 5.42
CA LEU A 197 -5.54 0.49 6.60
C LEU A 197 -5.81 -0.80 7.38
N LEU A 198 -6.66 -1.70 6.88
CA LEU A 198 -7.13 -2.88 7.63
C LEU A 198 -5.99 -3.78 8.16
N SER A 199 -4.93 -3.97 7.38
CA SER A 199 -3.83 -4.89 7.72
C SER A 199 -2.66 -4.25 8.47
N THR A 200 -2.49 -2.93 8.37
CA THR A 200 -1.27 -2.23 8.81
C THR A 200 -1.54 -0.92 9.56
N GLY A 201 -2.80 -0.51 9.67
CA GLY A 201 -3.22 0.72 10.31
C GLY A 201 -3.03 0.72 11.82
N ALA A 202 -2.69 1.88 12.36
CA ALA A 202 -2.69 2.14 13.78
C ALA A 202 -3.25 3.54 14.05
N VAL A 203 -3.86 3.73 15.21
CA VAL A 203 -4.13 5.08 15.75
C VAL A 203 -2.99 5.42 16.69
N SER A 204 -2.30 6.52 16.41
CA SER A 204 -1.21 7.04 17.23
C SER A 204 -1.52 8.47 17.66
N PHE A 205 -1.28 8.75 18.93
CA PHE A 205 -1.37 10.09 19.50
C PHE A 205 -0.47 10.17 20.73
N ASP A 206 -0.02 11.38 21.04
CA ASP A 206 0.61 11.69 22.31
C ASP A 206 -0.45 12.25 23.28
N LEU A 207 -0.35 11.85 24.54
CA LEU A 207 -1.24 12.29 25.60
C LEU A 207 -0.43 12.87 26.76
N LYS A 208 -0.71 14.11 27.11
CA LYS A 208 -0.23 14.75 28.33
C LYS A 208 -1.37 14.96 29.30
N VAL A 209 -1.23 14.42 30.51
CA VAL A 209 -2.20 14.61 31.60
C VAL A 209 -1.73 15.75 32.50
N SER A 210 -2.37 16.92 32.38
CA SER A 210 -2.07 18.10 33.19
C SER A 210 -2.71 18.05 34.58
N ALA A 211 -3.85 17.37 34.72
CA ALA A 211 -4.52 17.10 35.99
C ALA A 211 -5.19 15.73 35.96
N MET A 212 -4.95 14.92 37.00
CA MET A 212 -5.58 13.60 37.13
C MET A 212 -7.05 13.73 37.55
N PRO A 213 -7.92 12.76 37.19
CA PRO A 213 -9.27 12.68 37.73
C PRO A 213 -9.26 12.60 39.27
N ASN A 214 -10.30 13.17 39.90
CA ASN A 214 -10.47 13.09 41.36
C ASN A 214 -10.57 11.65 41.87
N ASP A 215 -11.17 10.77 41.05
CA ASP A 215 -11.14 9.33 41.28
C ASP A 215 -9.93 8.73 40.55
N THR A 216 -8.86 8.48 41.30
CA THR A 216 -7.61 7.92 40.76
C THR A 216 -7.72 6.44 40.37
N SER A 217 -8.85 5.79 40.65
CA SER A 217 -9.11 4.40 40.23
C SER A 217 -9.83 4.30 38.89
N ALA A 218 -10.28 5.42 38.32
CA ALA A 218 -11.00 5.44 37.06
C ALA A 218 -10.12 4.97 35.89
N PRO A 219 -10.60 4.04 35.03
CA PRO A 219 -9.88 3.62 33.85
C PRO A 219 -9.91 4.71 32.78
N TRP A 220 -8.80 4.85 32.04
CA TRP A 220 -8.76 5.63 30.82
C TRP A 220 -9.24 4.76 29.67
N LEU A 221 -10.26 5.24 28.95
CA LEU A 221 -10.88 4.51 27.85
C LEU A 221 -10.65 5.26 26.55
N PHE A 222 -10.35 4.50 25.50
CA PHE A 222 -10.27 4.98 24.13
C PHE A 222 -11.42 4.36 23.33
N LYS A 223 -12.13 5.19 22.55
CA LYS A 223 -13.29 4.79 21.75
C LYS A 223 -13.17 5.38 20.35
N ILE A 224 -13.54 4.58 19.35
CA ILE A 224 -13.72 5.00 17.96
C ILE A 224 -15.18 4.70 17.58
N GLU A 225 -15.80 5.59 16.82
CA GLU A 225 -17.20 5.47 16.38
C GLU A 225 -17.27 5.41 14.85
N SER A 226 -18.26 4.66 14.34
CA SER A 226 -18.57 4.46 12.92
C SER A 226 -20.07 4.37 12.72
#